data_AF-M4DLG6-F1
#
_entry.id   AF-M4DLG6-F1
#
_cell.length_a   1.000
_cell.length_b   1.000
_cell.length_c   1.000
_cell.angle_alpha   90.00
_cell.angle_beta   90.00
_cell.angle_gamma   90.00
#
_symmetry.space_group_name_H-M   'P 1'
#
loop_
_entity.id
_entity.type
_entity.pdbx_description
1 polymer ?
#
loop_
_entity_poly.entity_id
_entity_poly.type
_entity_poly.pdbx_seq_one_letter_code
_entity_poly.pdbx_strand_id
1 'polypeptide(L)'
;MILVTSPSVTYLRHSVHNAHTKSLQIRCQFRRSSQIPTVDLCNPRQTMNGFQIRTRDRSTLCLARRKQEAATVEVEDDPLQSILRYLLWTAEAVYILWLFLLPYAPGDPVWAITSETVNSLLGLSLNFFFILPLTNSVGIHVLEAPVLHPMAEGLFNFVIAWTLMFAPLLYTDRKRDRFKSSLDVLWGLMMFLTNTFLIPYMAIRLNDADPDDKPSKRSQLGEAMTKGASVVGLTGVTVCLISTLWSLYGRADGGFGGIMERWQYLTGYLGSERLAYAFIWDICLYTVFQPWLIGENLQNVKKSKVEIVSYLRFVPVLGLLAYLLFLNLDDED
;
A
#
# COMPACT_ATOMS: atom_id res chain seq x y z
N MET A 1 72.45 -14.25 -11.73
CA MET A 1 72.38 -12.82 -12.11
C MET A 1 71.14 -12.25 -11.45
N ILE A 2 71.34 -11.61 -10.28
CA ILE A 2 70.56 -10.56 -9.59
C ILE A 2 69.03 -10.58 -9.85
N LEU A 3 68.12 -11.11 -9.02
CA LEU A 3 67.87 -11.01 -7.57
C LEU A 3 67.37 -9.63 -7.12
N VAL A 4 66.04 -9.44 -7.05
CA VAL A 4 65.36 -8.74 -5.93
C VAL A 4 63.98 -9.38 -5.72
N THR A 5 63.80 -9.93 -4.53
CA THR A 5 62.60 -10.56 -3.96
C THR A 5 61.98 -9.66 -2.88
N SER A 6 60.72 -9.95 -2.55
CA SER A 6 60.03 -9.75 -1.25
C SER A 6 59.02 -8.58 -1.14
N PRO A 7 58.01 -8.66 -0.23
CA PRO A 7 57.12 -9.80 0.01
C PRO A 7 55.63 -9.41 0.28
N SER A 8 54.78 -10.42 0.30
CA SER A 8 53.40 -10.45 0.81
C SER A 8 53.35 -10.20 2.33
N VAL A 9 52.29 -9.52 2.81
CA VAL A 9 52.00 -9.39 4.25
C VAL A 9 50.64 -10.02 4.57
N THR A 10 50.73 -11.16 5.24
CA THR A 10 49.67 -11.82 6.02
C THR A 10 49.67 -11.18 7.42
N TYR A 11 48.51 -10.90 8.02
CA TYR A 11 48.42 -10.73 9.47
C TYR A 11 47.35 -11.61 10.10
N LEU A 12 47.83 -12.41 11.04
CA LEU A 12 47.20 -13.44 11.80
C LEU A 12 46.48 -12.84 13.02
N ARG A 13 45.32 -13.40 13.32
CA ARG A 13 44.62 -13.41 14.61
C ARG A 13 45.57 -13.60 15.80
N HIS A 14 45.40 -12.83 16.89
CA HIS A 14 45.54 -13.38 18.24
C HIS A 14 44.77 -12.58 19.31
N SER A 15 44.02 -13.37 20.08
CA SER A 15 43.35 -13.08 21.36
C SER A 15 44.37 -12.95 22.50
N VAL A 16 44.16 -12.02 23.45
CA VAL A 16 44.53 -12.17 24.87
C VAL A 16 43.57 -11.37 25.78
N HIS A 17 43.23 -12.05 26.88
CA HIS A 17 42.40 -11.77 28.04
C HIS A 17 42.84 -10.64 29.01
N ASN A 18 41.86 -10.29 29.88
CA ASN A 18 41.91 -9.79 31.28
C ASN A 18 42.08 -8.28 31.53
N ALA A 19 41.56 -7.67 32.60
CA ALA A 19 40.48 -7.93 33.58
C ALA A 19 40.47 -6.72 34.55
N HIS A 20 39.32 -6.50 35.23
CA HIS A 20 39.10 -5.64 36.42
C HIS A 20 39.12 -4.10 36.21
N THR A 21 38.26 -3.26 36.81
CA THR A 21 37.26 -3.37 37.90
C THR A 21 36.48 -2.04 38.00
N LYS A 22 35.13 -2.01 38.06
CA LYS A 22 34.22 -1.56 39.16
C LYS A 22 32.91 -1.08 38.49
N SER A 23 31.77 -1.78 38.59
CA SER A 23 30.82 -1.95 39.70
C SER A 23 29.94 -0.74 40.01
N LEU A 24 28.66 -0.81 39.62
CA LEU A 24 27.53 -0.34 40.42
C LEU A 24 26.28 -1.13 40.01
N GLN A 25 26.02 -2.18 40.79
CA GLN A 25 24.78 -2.95 40.83
C GLN A 25 24.21 -2.75 42.23
N ILE A 26 22.94 -2.40 42.36
CA ILE A 26 22.17 -2.78 43.55
C ILE A 26 20.91 -3.50 43.07
N ARG A 27 20.89 -4.77 43.46
CA ARG A 27 19.78 -5.71 43.46
C ARG A 27 19.23 -5.78 44.88
N CYS A 28 17.98 -6.21 45.01
CA CYS A 28 17.31 -6.89 46.16
C CYS A 28 15.93 -6.25 46.37
N GLN A 29 14.84 -6.93 46.72
CA GLN A 29 14.51 -8.33 47.02
C GLN A 29 12.96 -8.37 47.01
N PHE A 30 12.30 -9.31 46.33
CA PHE A 30 11.64 -10.46 46.96
C PHE A 30 11.03 -10.23 48.36
N ARG A 31 9.71 -9.99 48.47
CA ARG A 31 8.87 -10.66 49.48
C ARG A 31 7.35 -10.57 49.22
N ARG A 32 6.81 -11.75 48.98
CA ARG A 32 5.46 -12.28 49.13
C ARG A 32 4.73 -11.78 50.40
N SER A 33 3.45 -11.40 50.30
CA SER A 33 2.40 -11.84 51.24
C SER A 33 1.00 -11.51 50.71
N SER A 34 0.13 -12.52 50.73
CA SER A 34 -1.32 -12.37 50.74
C SER A 34 -1.79 -11.76 52.07
N GLN A 35 -2.98 -11.15 52.08
CA GLN A 35 -4.11 -11.46 52.98
C GLN A 35 -5.19 -10.36 52.94
N ILE A 36 -6.44 -10.81 52.78
CA ILE A 36 -7.73 -10.23 53.23
C ILE A 36 -8.02 -10.91 54.61
N PRO A 37 -8.86 -10.45 55.60
CA PRO A 37 -9.88 -9.36 55.67
C PRO A 37 -9.94 -8.55 57.02
N THR A 38 -11.01 -7.72 57.14
CA THR A 38 -11.90 -7.49 58.32
C THR A 38 -11.67 -6.35 59.34
N VAL A 39 -12.71 -5.49 59.42
CA VAL A 39 -13.53 -5.12 60.62
C VAL A 39 -13.29 -3.79 61.36
N ASP A 40 -14.37 -2.97 61.33
CA ASP A 40 -14.92 -2.01 62.33
C ASP A 40 -14.03 -0.85 62.85
N LEU A 41 -14.51 0.36 63.23
CA LEU A 41 -15.75 0.75 63.89
C LEU A 41 -15.91 2.30 63.89
N CYS A 42 -17.15 2.79 64.12
CA CYS A 42 -17.53 4.09 64.75
C CYS A 42 -17.59 5.41 63.94
N ASN A 43 -18.82 5.68 63.47
CA ASN A 43 -19.52 6.99 63.41
C ASN A 43 -19.72 7.56 64.86
N PRO A 44 -20.05 8.86 65.14
CA PRO A 44 -21.32 9.47 64.71
C PRO A 44 -21.40 11.02 64.59
N ARG A 45 -22.34 11.54 63.78
CA ARG A 45 -23.31 12.56 64.25
C ARG A 45 -24.50 12.74 63.30
N GLN A 46 -25.68 12.71 63.92
CA GLN A 46 -27.03 12.78 63.37
C GLN A 46 -27.49 14.23 63.18
N THR A 47 -28.48 14.45 62.30
CA THR A 47 -29.74 15.12 62.66
C THR A 47 -30.85 14.72 61.69
N MET A 48 -32.03 14.41 62.25
CA MET A 48 -33.23 13.84 61.64
C MET A 48 -34.22 14.89 61.12
N ASN A 49 -35.11 14.47 60.20
CA ASN A 49 -36.58 14.56 60.26
C ASN A 49 -37.14 14.13 58.88
N GLY A 50 -38.18 13.30 58.70
CA GLY A 50 -39.08 12.62 59.62
C GLY A 50 -40.06 11.70 58.86
N PHE A 51 -40.77 10.92 59.65
CA PHE A 51 -42.04 10.21 59.42
C PHE A 51 -42.15 8.93 58.55
N GLN A 52 -42.91 7.98 59.13
CA GLN A 52 -43.00 6.55 58.87
C GLN A 52 -43.95 6.18 57.72
N ILE A 53 -43.82 4.95 57.17
CA ILE A 53 -44.79 3.86 57.36
C ILE A 53 -44.21 2.54 56.80
N ARG A 54 -44.50 1.48 57.56
CA ARG A 54 -44.08 0.09 57.46
C ARG A 54 -44.97 -0.67 56.47
N THR A 55 -44.41 -1.34 55.48
CA THR A 55 -44.95 -2.62 54.97
C THR A 55 -43.82 -3.56 54.57
N ARG A 56 -43.86 -4.72 55.21
CA ARG A 56 -43.07 -5.92 54.95
C ARG A 56 -43.74 -6.61 53.77
N ASP A 57 -43.05 -6.77 52.65
CA ASP A 57 -43.51 -7.71 51.64
C ASP A 57 -42.37 -8.54 51.07
N ARG A 58 -42.67 -9.82 50.90
CA ARG A 58 -41.78 -10.92 50.61
C ARG A 58 -42.12 -11.34 49.18
N SER A 59 -41.26 -11.08 48.21
CA SER A 59 -41.44 -11.64 46.86
C SER A 59 -40.11 -11.77 46.12
N THR A 60 -39.62 -13.02 46.15
CA THR A 60 -39.02 -13.76 45.02
C THR A 60 -38.14 -13.00 44.03
N LEU A 61 -36.82 -13.22 44.16
CA LEU A 61 -35.81 -13.07 43.12
C LEU A 61 -36.21 -13.84 41.85
N CYS A 62 -36.63 -13.13 40.80
CA CYS A 62 -36.68 -13.66 39.44
C CYS A 62 -35.26 -13.68 38.84
N LEU A 63 -34.53 -14.78 39.05
CA LEU A 63 -33.34 -15.11 38.26
C LEU A 63 -33.78 -15.64 36.89
N ALA A 64 -34.17 -14.73 35.99
CA ALA A 64 -34.30 -15.04 34.58
C ALA A 64 -32.89 -15.10 33.96
N ARG A 65 -32.27 -16.28 34.02
CA ARG A 65 -31.08 -16.59 33.21
C ARG A 65 -31.52 -16.59 31.75
N ARG A 66 -31.38 -15.46 31.06
CA ARG A 66 -31.49 -15.39 29.60
C ARG A 66 -30.38 -16.28 29.04
N LYS A 67 -30.74 -17.51 28.67
CA LYS A 67 -29.92 -18.33 27.79
C LYS A 67 -29.82 -17.52 26.51
N GLN A 68 -28.67 -16.90 26.29
CA GLN A 68 -28.33 -16.30 25.03
C GLN A 68 -28.14 -17.50 24.09
N GLU A 69 -29.23 -17.94 23.48
CA GLU A 69 -29.13 -18.67 22.23
C GLU A 69 -28.38 -17.73 21.31
N ALA A 70 -27.10 -18.03 21.14
CA ALA A 70 -26.35 -17.62 19.99
C ALA A 70 -27.12 -18.19 18.80
N ALA A 71 -28.09 -17.43 18.32
CA ALA A 71 -28.42 -17.43 16.93
C ALA A 71 -27.13 -17.01 16.25
N THR A 72 -26.32 -17.99 15.87
CA THR A 72 -25.50 -17.90 14.68
C THR A 72 -26.47 -17.55 13.57
N VAL A 73 -26.74 -16.26 13.41
CA VAL A 73 -27.10 -15.72 12.12
C VAL A 73 -25.88 -16.05 11.30
N GLU A 74 -25.93 -17.19 10.62
CA GLU A 74 -25.11 -17.43 9.45
C GLU A 74 -25.42 -16.23 8.55
N VAL A 75 -24.53 -15.23 8.59
CA VAL A 75 -24.56 -14.16 7.60
C VAL A 75 -24.27 -14.91 6.32
N GLU A 76 -25.33 -15.20 5.57
CA GLU A 76 -25.22 -15.87 4.29
C GLU A 76 -24.31 -15.00 3.43
N ASP A 77 -23.09 -15.48 3.26
CA ASP A 77 -22.05 -14.87 2.45
C ASP A 77 -22.68 -14.57 1.09
N ASP A 78 -22.71 -13.31 0.65
CA ASP A 78 -23.32 -12.95 -0.63
C ASP A 78 -22.65 -13.83 -1.71
N PRO A 79 -23.37 -14.76 -2.35
CA PRO A 79 -22.76 -15.78 -3.19
C PRO A 79 -21.95 -15.15 -4.33
N LEU A 80 -22.34 -13.96 -4.80
CA LEU A 80 -21.59 -13.20 -5.79
C LEU A 80 -20.27 -12.66 -5.25
N GLN A 81 -20.24 -12.15 -4.03
CA GLN A 81 -19.03 -11.64 -3.36
C GLN A 81 -18.03 -12.77 -3.14
N SER A 82 -18.51 -13.93 -2.71
CA SER A 82 -17.69 -15.13 -2.54
C SER A 82 -17.12 -15.62 -3.87
N ILE A 83 -17.93 -15.68 -4.94
CA ILE A 83 -17.45 -16.03 -6.30
C ILE A 83 -16.37 -15.05 -6.78
N LEU A 84 -16.61 -13.74 -6.66
CA LEU A 84 -15.64 -12.71 -7.07
C LEU A 84 -14.32 -12.83 -6.30
N ARG A 85 -14.39 -13.10 -4.98
CA ARG A 85 -13.21 -13.34 -4.15
C ARG A 85 -12.40 -14.54 -4.66
N TYR A 86 -13.04 -15.67 -4.93
CA TYR A 86 -12.36 -16.85 -5.47
C TYR A 86 -11.77 -16.58 -6.87
N LEU A 87 -12.50 -15.86 -7.73
CA LEU A 87 -12.01 -15.48 -9.05
C LEU A 87 -10.77 -14.58 -8.98
N LEU A 88 -10.73 -13.61 -8.06
CA LEU A 88 -9.58 -12.72 -7.87
C LEU A 88 -8.35 -13.49 -7.38
N TRP A 89 -8.50 -14.35 -6.37
CA TRP A 89 -7.39 -15.20 -5.89
C TRP A 89 -6.91 -16.18 -6.95
N THR A 90 -7.82 -16.75 -7.74
CA THR A 90 -7.46 -17.62 -8.87
C THR A 90 -6.71 -16.83 -9.93
N ALA A 91 -7.19 -15.62 -10.26
CA ALA A 91 -6.52 -14.74 -11.22
C ALA A 91 -5.13 -14.35 -10.74
N GLU A 92 -4.94 -14.04 -9.46
CA GLU A 92 -3.62 -13.77 -8.87
C GLU A 92 -2.69 -14.98 -8.95
N ALA A 93 -3.17 -16.17 -8.58
CA ALA A 93 -2.36 -17.38 -8.64
C ALA A 93 -1.93 -17.70 -10.09
N VAL A 94 -2.87 -17.59 -11.03
CA VAL A 94 -2.58 -17.75 -12.47
C VAL A 94 -1.61 -16.67 -12.95
N TYR A 95 -1.80 -15.43 -12.51
CA TYR A 95 -0.94 -14.30 -12.86
C TYR A 95 0.50 -14.50 -12.39
N ILE A 96 0.70 -14.83 -11.11
CA ILE A 96 2.04 -15.09 -10.55
C ILE A 96 2.69 -16.28 -11.24
N LEU A 97 1.94 -17.35 -11.46
CA LEU A 97 2.45 -18.54 -12.15
C LEU A 97 2.86 -18.22 -13.60
N TRP A 98 2.01 -17.52 -14.35
CA TRP A 98 2.26 -17.13 -15.73
C TRP A 98 3.42 -16.14 -15.86
N LEU A 99 3.38 -15.07 -15.07
CA LEU A 99 4.25 -13.91 -15.24
C LEU A 99 5.58 -14.05 -14.51
N PHE A 100 5.71 -14.82 -13.43
CA PHE A 100 7.00 -14.91 -12.72
C PHE A 100 7.69 -16.26 -12.88
N LEU A 101 6.92 -17.35 -12.93
CA LEU A 101 7.46 -18.71 -12.89
C LEU A 101 7.60 -19.35 -14.27
N LEU A 102 6.60 -19.15 -15.15
CA LEU A 102 6.57 -19.79 -16.46
C LEU A 102 7.40 -19.04 -17.52
N PRO A 103 8.07 -19.78 -18.43
CA PRO A 103 8.84 -19.21 -19.54
C PRO A 103 7.97 -18.84 -20.75
N TYR A 104 6.64 -18.90 -20.63
CA TYR A 104 5.72 -18.59 -21.73
C TYR A 104 5.41 -17.11 -21.89
N ALA A 105 5.52 -16.34 -20.81
CA ALA A 105 5.41 -14.88 -20.88
C ALA A 105 6.66 -14.30 -21.56
N PRO A 106 6.52 -13.21 -22.34
CA PRO A 106 7.64 -12.45 -22.88
C PRO A 106 8.76 -12.17 -21.87
N GLY A 107 10.01 -12.36 -22.30
CA GLY A 107 11.22 -12.14 -21.49
C GLY A 107 11.57 -13.25 -20.51
N ASP A 108 12.68 -13.11 -19.80
CA ASP A 108 13.21 -14.15 -18.92
C ASP A 108 12.41 -14.25 -17.61
N PRO A 109 12.09 -15.47 -17.13
CA PRO A 109 11.41 -15.65 -15.85
C PRO A 109 12.29 -15.20 -14.68
N VAL A 110 11.70 -15.01 -13.50
CA VAL A 110 12.41 -14.44 -12.33
C VAL A 110 13.66 -15.24 -11.95
N TRP A 111 13.61 -16.56 -12.12
CA TRP A 111 14.73 -17.46 -11.79
C TRP A 111 15.85 -17.46 -12.85
N ALA A 112 15.64 -16.86 -14.02
CA ALA A 112 16.61 -16.76 -15.11
C ALA A 112 16.92 -15.31 -15.51
N ILE A 113 16.66 -14.35 -14.62
CA ILE A 113 16.79 -12.93 -14.95
C ILE A 113 18.24 -12.58 -15.33
N THR A 114 18.40 -11.90 -16.47
CA THR A 114 19.69 -11.43 -16.94
C THR A 114 20.08 -10.11 -16.27
N SER A 115 21.38 -9.85 -16.19
CA SER A 115 21.89 -8.57 -15.66
C SER A 115 21.45 -7.36 -16.50
N GLU A 116 21.15 -7.55 -17.78
CA GLU A 116 20.66 -6.50 -18.68
C GLU A 116 19.25 -6.03 -18.30
N THR A 117 18.33 -6.96 -18.01
CA THR A 117 16.99 -6.63 -17.52
C THR A 117 17.05 -5.91 -16.17
N VAL A 118 17.94 -6.35 -15.26
CA VAL A 118 18.14 -5.69 -13.96
C VAL A 118 18.68 -4.27 -14.13
N ASN A 119 19.68 -4.08 -14.99
CA ASN A 119 20.25 -2.74 -15.26
C ASN A 119 19.22 -1.82 -15.91
N SER A 120 18.39 -2.34 -16.81
CA SER A 120 17.30 -1.58 -17.43
C SER A 120 16.25 -1.17 -16.39
N LEU A 121 15.88 -2.07 -15.48
CA LEU A 121 14.95 -1.80 -14.38
C LEU A 121 15.51 -0.75 -13.41
N LEU A 122 16.79 -0.86 -13.04
CA LEU A 122 17.47 0.13 -12.22
C LEU A 122 17.57 1.48 -12.94
N GLY A 123 17.86 1.47 -14.24
CA GLY A 123 17.91 2.69 -15.05
C GLY A 123 16.56 3.41 -15.10
N LEU A 124 15.47 2.66 -15.31
CA LEU A 124 14.10 3.19 -15.28
C LEU A 124 13.76 3.75 -13.90
N SER A 125 14.13 3.01 -12.84
CA SER A 125 13.91 3.42 -11.45
C SER A 125 14.72 4.64 -11.04
N LEU A 126 15.92 4.84 -11.59
CA LEU A 126 16.68 6.08 -11.40
C LEU A 126 16.00 7.25 -12.12
N ASN A 127 15.41 7.03 -13.29
CA ASN A 127 14.65 8.04 -14.02
C ASN A 127 13.20 8.21 -13.53
N PHE A 128 12.93 7.86 -12.27
CA PHE A 128 11.63 7.98 -11.63
C PHE A 128 11.10 9.42 -11.65
N PHE A 129 9.86 9.59 -12.11
CA PHE A 129 9.17 10.85 -12.38
C PHE A 129 9.98 11.88 -13.17
N PHE A 130 10.91 11.40 -14.00
CA PHE A 130 11.85 12.24 -14.74
C PHE A 130 12.69 13.17 -13.86
N ILE A 131 12.78 12.93 -12.55
CA ILE A 131 13.48 13.83 -11.62
C ILE A 131 14.94 13.95 -12.02
N LEU A 132 15.64 12.82 -12.20
CA LEU A 132 17.04 12.82 -12.60
C LEU A 132 17.27 13.38 -14.02
N PRO A 133 16.54 12.95 -15.06
CA PRO A 133 16.65 13.53 -16.41
C PRO A 133 16.44 15.06 -16.44
N LEU A 134 15.46 15.58 -15.72
CA LEU A 134 15.17 17.01 -15.65
C LEU A 134 16.22 17.77 -14.81
N THR A 135 16.73 17.15 -13.75
CA THR A 135 17.77 17.77 -12.90
C THR A 135 19.10 17.88 -13.65
N ASN A 136 19.47 16.87 -14.43
CA ASN A 136 20.64 16.94 -15.29
C ASN A 136 20.46 17.93 -16.45
N SER A 137 19.25 18.08 -17.00
CA SER A 137 19.02 19.05 -18.08
C SER A 137 19.16 20.50 -17.63
N VAL A 138 18.93 20.80 -16.34
CA VAL A 138 19.17 22.12 -15.73
C VAL A 138 20.61 22.29 -15.22
N GLY A 139 21.51 21.34 -15.48
CA GLY A 139 22.94 21.43 -15.17
C GLY A 139 23.35 20.94 -13.79
N ILE A 140 22.46 20.25 -13.05
CA ILE A 140 22.79 19.64 -11.76
C ILE A 140 23.15 18.17 -12.00
N HIS A 141 24.45 17.86 -12.04
CA HIS A 141 25.01 16.54 -12.34
C HIS A 141 25.55 15.84 -11.08
N VAL A 142 24.72 15.67 -10.03
CA VAL A 142 25.11 14.89 -8.85
C VAL A 142 25.18 13.39 -9.18
N LEU A 143 24.25 12.93 -10.01
CA LEU A 143 24.22 11.59 -10.58
C LEU A 143 23.80 11.73 -12.04
N GLU A 144 24.45 11.01 -12.94
CA GLU A 144 24.13 11.05 -14.36
C GLU A 144 22.93 10.15 -14.66
N ALA A 145 21.92 10.71 -15.31
CA ALA A 145 20.70 10.03 -15.68
C ALA A 145 20.99 8.96 -16.73
N PRO A 146 20.66 7.68 -16.47
CA PRO A 146 20.78 6.63 -17.46
C PRO A 146 20.05 6.99 -18.75
N VAL A 147 20.69 6.81 -19.89
CA VAL A 147 20.08 7.08 -21.19
C VAL A 147 19.29 5.84 -21.62
N LEU A 148 17.97 5.93 -21.56
CA LEU A 148 17.06 4.87 -21.99
C LEU A 148 16.19 5.32 -23.15
N HIS A 149 15.55 4.36 -23.81
CA HIS A 149 14.64 4.67 -24.91
C HIS A 149 13.43 5.47 -24.38
N PRO A 150 13.07 6.63 -24.97
CA PRO A 150 12.02 7.50 -24.46
C PRO A 150 10.66 6.80 -24.25
N MET A 151 10.31 5.86 -25.13
CA MET A 151 9.10 5.04 -25.01
C MET A 151 9.07 4.18 -23.75
N ALA A 152 10.20 3.59 -23.35
CA ALA A 152 10.28 2.75 -22.15
C ALA A 152 10.17 3.61 -20.89
N GLU A 153 10.89 4.74 -20.85
CA GLU A 153 10.81 5.69 -19.74
C GLU A 153 9.42 6.31 -19.58
N GLY A 154 8.78 6.69 -20.69
CA GLY A 154 7.43 7.22 -20.67
C GLY A 154 6.40 6.17 -20.25
N LEU A 155 6.49 4.93 -20.72
CA LEU A 155 5.60 3.85 -20.27
C LEU A 155 5.74 3.61 -18.76
N PHE A 156 6.97 3.48 -18.27
CA PHE A 156 7.24 3.28 -16.84
C PHE A 156 6.67 4.42 -15.99
N ASN A 157 7.02 5.67 -16.30
CA ASN A 157 6.57 6.82 -15.54
C ASN A 157 5.06 7.04 -15.62
N PHE A 158 4.43 6.67 -16.74
CA PHE A 158 2.98 6.70 -16.88
C PHE A 158 2.30 5.71 -15.92
N VAL A 159 2.76 4.46 -15.86
CA VAL A 159 2.20 3.44 -14.96
C VAL A 159 2.37 3.85 -13.50
N ILE A 160 3.59 4.25 -13.12
CA ILE A 160 3.91 4.68 -11.76
C ILE A 160 3.13 5.93 -11.33
N ALA A 161 2.93 6.90 -12.23
CA ALA A 161 2.13 8.08 -11.93
C ALA A 161 0.66 7.71 -11.70
N TRP A 162 0.14 6.73 -12.45
CA TRP A 162 -1.17 6.17 -12.20
C TRP A 162 -1.21 5.46 -10.84
N THR A 163 -0.19 4.66 -10.49
CA THR A 163 -0.06 4.03 -9.16
C THR A 163 -0.08 5.04 -8.02
N LEU A 164 0.62 6.16 -8.18
CA LEU A 164 0.62 7.25 -7.20
C LEU A 164 -0.81 7.78 -6.96
N MET A 165 -1.60 7.95 -8.02
CA MET A 165 -3.00 8.38 -7.92
C MET A 165 -3.92 7.35 -7.26
N PHE A 166 -3.56 6.06 -7.26
CA PHE A 166 -4.28 5.05 -6.51
C PHE A 166 -4.10 5.19 -4.99
N ALA A 167 -3.04 5.84 -4.50
CA ALA A 167 -2.79 5.93 -3.07
C ALA A 167 -3.94 6.57 -2.29
N PRO A 168 -4.40 7.81 -2.59
CA PRO A 168 -5.49 8.41 -1.85
C PRO A 168 -6.82 7.66 -2.05
N LEU A 169 -7.01 6.97 -3.18
CA LEU A 169 -8.16 6.10 -3.40
C LEU A 169 -8.15 4.89 -2.48
N LEU A 170 -7.01 4.22 -2.29
CA LEU A 170 -6.87 3.11 -1.34
C LEU A 170 -7.07 3.58 0.11
N TYR A 171 -6.49 4.72 0.48
CA TYR A 171 -6.66 5.26 1.84
C TYR A 171 -8.09 5.73 2.11
N THR A 172 -8.88 6.07 1.09
CA THR A 172 -10.29 6.45 1.27
C THR A 172 -11.27 5.30 1.00
N ASP A 173 -10.79 4.10 0.73
CA ASP A 173 -11.66 2.96 0.48
C ASP A 173 -12.46 2.59 1.73
N ARG A 174 -13.79 2.51 1.61
CA ARG A 174 -14.69 2.15 2.71
C ARG A 174 -14.41 0.76 3.28
N LYS A 175 -13.93 -0.15 2.43
CA LYS A 175 -13.61 -1.53 2.78
C LYS A 175 -12.14 -1.70 3.21
N ARG A 176 -11.38 -0.60 3.37
CA ARG A 176 -9.95 -0.65 3.70
C ARG A 176 -9.64 -1.38 5.00
N ASP A 177 -10.53 -1.30 6.00
CA ASP A 177 -10.30 -1.87 7.33
C ASP A 177 -10.27 -3.41 7.33
N ARG A 178 -10.81 -4.03 6.26
CA ARG A 178 -10.69 -5.47 6.02
C ARG A 178 -9.25 -5.90 5.72
N PHE A 179 -8.42 -4.96 5.26
CA PHE A 179 -6.99 -5.17 5.06
C PHE A 179 -6.24 -4.88 6.37
N LYS A 180 -5.89 -5.94 7.10
CA LYS A 180 -5.25 -5.84 8.43
C LYS A 180 -3.80 -5.38 8.40
N SER A 181 -3.14 -5.45 7.25
CA SER A 181 -1.76 -5.01 7.11
C SER A 181 -1.68 -3.51 6.85
N SER A 182 -0.48 -2.94 6.91
CA SER A 182 -0.30 -1.51 6.64
C SER A 182 -0.57 -1.19 5.17
N LEU A 183 -1.53 -0.29 4.91
CA LEU A 183 -1.79 0.24 3.57
C LEU A 183 -0.58 1.00 3.01
N ASP A 184 0.26 1.58 3.88
CA ASP A 184 1.49 2.26 3.46
C ASP A 184 2.48 1.26 2.84
N VAL A 185 2.58 0.07 3.44
CA VAL A 185 3.44 -1.01 2.95
C VAL A 185 2.86 -1.58 1.66
N LEU A 186 1.54 -1.81 1.61
CA LEU A 186 0.86 -2.25 0.39
C LEU A 186 1.11 -1.28 -0.76
N TRP A 187 0.85 0.01 -0.55
CA TRP A 187 1.06 1.03 -1.57
C TRP A 187 2.54 1.16 -1.95
N GLY A 188 3.46 1.13 -0.98
CA GLY A 188 4.90 1.15 -1.26
C GLY A 188 5.34 -0.02 -2.12
N LEU A 189 4.81 -1.22 -1.88
CA LEU A 189 5.05 -2.40 -2.71
C LEU A 189 4.38 -2.29 -4.09
N MET A 190 3.19 -1.69 -4.14
CA MET A 190 2.50 -1.39 -5.39
C MET A 190 3.31 -0.48 -6.31
N MET A 191 4.07 0.48 -5.77
CA MET A 191 4.97 1.34 -6.57
C MET A 191 6.08 0.57 -7.30
N PHE A 192 6.31 -0.71 -6.98
CA PHE A 192 7.29 -1.56 -7.68
C PHE A 192 6.66 -2.74 -8.43
N LEU A 193 5.68 -3.43 -7.84
CA LEU A 193 5.04 -4.64 -8.40
C LEU A 193 3.51 -4.52 -8.35
N THR A 194 2.95 -3.55 -9.06
CA THR A 194 1.56 -3.17 -8.78
C THR A 194 0.53 -4.26 -9.01
N ASN A 195 0.61 -4.94 -10.15
CA ASN A 195 -0.21 -6.09 -10.51
C ASN A 195 -0.27 -7.19 -9.43
N THR A 196 0.82 -7.38 -8.70
CA THR A 196 0.97 -8.45 -7.71
C THR A 196 0.24 -8.10 -6.41
N PHE A 197 0.14 -6.82 -6.07
CA PHE A 197 -0.43 -6.38 -4.79
C PHE A 197 -1.84 -5.83 -4.90
N LEU A 198 -2.26 -5.33 -6.06
CA LEU A 198 -3.59 -4.77 -6.25
C LEU A 198 -4.70 -5.83 -6.29
N ILE A 199 -4.45 -6.98 -6.96
CA ILE A 199 -5.42 -8.08 -7.01
C ILE A 199 -5.72 -8.65 -5.60
N PRO A 200 -4.71 -9.02 -4.78
CA PRO A 200 -4.98 -9.50 -3.43
C PRO A 200 -5.67 -8.46 -2.56
N TYR A 201 -5.35 -7.16 -2.71
CA TYR A 201 -6.11 -6.11 -2.03
C TYR A 201 -7.59 -6.16 -2.40
N MET A 202 -7.90 -6.27 -3.70
CA MET A 202 -9.27 -6.40 -4.20
C MET A 202 -9.97 -7.68 -3.73
N ALA A 203 -9.22 -8.77 -3.50
CA ALA A 203 -9.78 -10.00 -2.95
C ALA A 203 -10.05 -9.89 -1.44
N ILE A 204 -9.10 -9.34 -0.67
CA ILE A 204 -9.19 -9.20 0.80
C ILE A 204 -10.30 -8.23 1.19
N ARG A 205 -10.49 -7.13 0.46
CA ARG A 205 -11.60 -6.20 0.72
C ARG A 205 -12.97 -6.85 0.55
N LEU A 206 -13.09 -8.01 -0.09
CA LEU A 206 -14.34 -8.78 -0.21
C LEU A 206 -14.54 -9.77 0.94
N ASN A 207 -13.67 -9.80 1.96
CA ASN A 207 -13.94 -10.58 3.17
C ASN A 207 -15.03 -9.91 4.03
N ASP A 208 -15.63 -10.67 4.91
CA ASP A 208 -16.59 -10.13 5.86
C ASP A 208 -15.96 -9.09 6.78
N ALA A 209 -16.77 -8.10 7.16
CA ALA A 209 -16.36 -7.17 8.19
C ALA A 209 -16.37 -7.89 9.53
N ASP A 210 -15.28 -7.78 10.29
CA ASP A 210 -15.25 -8.27 11.67
C ASP A 210 -16.10 -7.31 12.53
N PRO A 211 -17.14 -7.80 13.23
CA PRO A 211 -17.99 -6.95 14.07
C PRO A 211 -17.22 -6.28 15.22
N ASP A 212 -16.06 -6.83 15.61
CA ASP A 212 -15.22 -6.28 16.68
C ASP A 212 -14.17 -5.28 16.16
N ASP A 213 -14.09 -5.06 14.84
CA ASP A 213 -13.15 -4.10 14.27
C ASP A 213 -13.56 -2.66 14.54
N LYS A 214 -12.66 -1.94 15.20
CA LYS A 214 -12.72 -0.49 15.28
C LYS A 214 -12.21 0.11 13.97
N PRO A 215 -12.79 1.23 13.51
CA PRO A 215 -12.29 1.96 12.35
C PRO A 215 -10.78 2.18 12.50
N SER A 216 -9.99 1.76 11.51
CA SER A 216 -8.55 1.91 11.59
C SER A 216 -8.20 3.39 11.46
N LYS A 217 -7.35 3.88 12.37
CA LYS A 217 -6.81 5.23 12.26
C LYS A 217 -5.89 5.28 11.04
N ARG A 218 -6.14 6.24 10.15
CA ARG A 218 -5.29 6.49 8.97
C ARG A 218 -3.84 6.75 9.41
N SER A 219 -2.88 6.21 8.66
CA SER A 219 -1.46 6.52 8.84
C SER A 219 -1.19 8.01 8.56
N GLN A 220 -0.06 8.53 9.06
CA GLN A 220 0.33 9.92 8.76
C GLN A 220 0.50 10.14 7.26
N LEU A 221 1.03 9.13 6.54
CA LEU A 221 1.20 9.16 5.10
C LEU A 221 -0.16 9.17 4.39
N GLY A 222 -1.09 8.30 4.80
CA GLY A 222 -2.45 8.26 4.27
C GLY A 222 -3.23 9.54 4.55
N GLU A 223 -3.07 10.14 5.72
CA GLU A 223 -3.66 11.44 6.06
C GLU A 223 -3.11 12.56 5.17
N ALA A 224 -1.80 12.62 4.97
CA ALA A 224 -1.16 13.60 4.09
C ALA A 224 -1.61 13.45 2.63
N MET A 225 -1.64 12.21 2.12
CA MET A 225 -2.05 11.94 0.73
C MET A 225 -3.54 12.14 0.50
N THR A 226 -4.39 11.92 1.50
CA THR A 226 -5.84 12.18 1.38
C THR A 226 -6.16 13.67 1.51
N LYS A 227 -5.57 14.39 2.46
CA LYS A 227 -5.71 15.86 2.56
C LYS A 227 -5.13 16.57 1.33
N GLY A 228 -4.03 16.05 0.80
CA GLY A 228 -3.39 16.50 -0.43
C GLY A 228 -3.94 15.85 -1.71
N ALA A 229 -5.08 15.15 -1.68
CA ALA A 229 -5.55 14.33 -2.80
C ALA A 229 -5.60 15.08 -4.13
N SER A 230 -6.07 16.34 -4.13
CA SER A 230 -6.09 17.17 -5.34
C SER A 230 -4.70 17.44 -5.90
N VAL A 231 -3.70 17.68 -5.04
CA VAL A 231 -2.30 17.88 -5.46
C VAL A 231 -1.72 16.58 -6.00
N VAL A 232 -1.97 15.44 -5.34
CA VAL A 232 -1.54 14.11 -5.80
C VAL A 232 -2.15 13.80 -7.16
N GLY A 233 -3.44 14.07 -7.35
CA GLY A 233 -4.15 13.86 -8.61
C GLY A 233 -3.62 14.73 -9.75
N LEU A 234 -3.44 16.03 -9.50
CA LEU A 234 -2.87 16.96 -10.48
C LEU A 234 -1.44 16.59 -10.85
N THR A 235 -0.63 16.19 -9.86
CA THR A 235 0.75 15.74 -10.08
C THR A 235 0.77 14.47 -10.93
N GLY A 236 -0.03 13.46 -10.58
CA GLY A 236 -0.13 12.21 -11.33
C GLY A 236 -0.53 12.43 -12.79
N VAL A 237 -1.58 13.22 -13.05
CA VAL A 237 -1.98 13.55 -14.45
C VAL A 237 -0.90 14.33 -15.18
N THR A 238 -0.25 15.29 -14.52
CA THR A 238 0.85 16.05 -15.12
C THR A 238 2.00 15.13 -15.53
N VAL A 239 2.40 14.20 -14.66
CA VAL A 239 3.44 13.22 -14.98
C VAL A 239 2.98 12.27 -16.09
N CYS A 240 1.72 11.82 -16.11
CA CYS A 240 1.18 11.02 -17.21
C CYS A 240 1.27 11.77 -18.55
N LEU A 241 0.88 13.06 -18.58
CA LEU A 241 0.97 13.90 -19.78
C LEU A 241 2.42 14.09 -20.23
N ILE A 242 3.31 14.42 -19.30
CA ILE A 242 4.75 14.53 -19.58
C ILE A 242 5.29 13.21 -20.10
N SER A 243 4.87 12.08 -19.53
CA SER A 243 5.29 10.74 -19.96
C SER A 243 4.87 10.45 -21.40
N THR A 244 3.64 10.78 -21.77
CA THR A 244 3.16 10.65 -23.15
C THR A 244 3.94 11.55 -24.10
N LEU A 245 4.16 12.82 -23.73
CA LEU A 245 4.95 13.74 -24.55
C LEU A 245 6.41 13.31 -24.67
N TRP A 246 7.00 12.79 -23.60
CA TRP A 246 8.36 12.28 -23.57
C TRP A 246 8.52 11.03 -24.44
N SER A 247 7.57 10.10 -24.40
CA SER A 247 7.55 8.96 -25.32
C SER A 247 7.61 9.38 -26.79
N LEU A 248 6.87 10.44 -27.16
CA LEU A 248 6.75 10.90 -28.54
C LEU A 248 7.92 11.81 -28.99
N TYR A 249 8.33 12.75 -28.15
CA TYR A 249 9.26 13.83 -28.50
C TYR A 249 10.53 13.86 -27.65
N GLY A 250 10.60 13.08 -26.58
CA GLY A 250 11.76 13.02 -25.69
C GLY A 250 13.02 12.63 -26.46
N ARG A 251 14.12 13.34 -26.20
CA ARG A 251 15.43 13.13 -26.83
C ARG A 251 15.36 13.08 -28.36
N ALA A 252 14.66 14.04 -29.00
CA ALA A 252 14.57 14.12 -30.46
C ALA A 252 15.96 14.14 -31.15
N ASP A 253 16.96 14.75 -30.51
CA ASP A 253 18.34 14.82 -31.01
C ASP A 253 19.18 13.55 -30.73
N GLY A 254 18.63 12.58 -29.98
CA GLY A 254 19.35 11.39 -29.52
C GLY A 254 19.39 10.22 -30.50
N GLY A 255 18.92 10.39 -31.73
CA GLY A 255 18.94 9.34 -32.76
C GLY A 255 17.92 8.21 -32.56
N PHE A 256 16.93 8.38 -31.68
CA PHE A 256 15.90 7.37 -31.35
C PHE A 256 14.79 7.21 -32.41
N GLY A 257 15.00 7.71 -33.63
CA GLY A 257 14.03 7.67 -34.72
C GLY A 257 12.79 8.55 -34.50
N GLY A 258 11.93 8.55 -35.51
CA GLY A 258 10.64 9.22 -35.48
C GLY A 258 9.57 8.41 -34.76
N ILE A 259 8.32 8.84 -34.90
CA ILE A 259 7.17 8.22 -34.19
C ILE A 259 6.98 6.75 -34.60
N MET A 260 7.22 6.41 -35.87
CA MET A 260 7.03 5.05 -36.36
C MET A 260 8.09 4.09 -35.81
N GLU A 261 9.36 4.47 -35.82
CA GLU A 261 10.45 3.66 -35.28
C GLU A 261 10.28 3.45 -33.78
N ARG A 262 9.83 4.49 -33.06
CA ARG A 262 9.50 4.41 -31.63
C ARG A 262 8.34 3.45 -31.36
N TRP A 263 7.32 3.44 -32.20
CA TRP A 263 6.21 2.49 -32.09
C TRP A 263 6.64 1.04 -32.33
N GLN A 264 7.51 0.83 -33.33
CA GLN A 264 8.11 -0.48 -33.59
C GLN A 264 8.97 -0.94 -32.40
N TYR A 265 9.79 -0.05 -31.84
CA TYR A 265 10.55 -0.33 -30.63
C TYR A 265 9.61 -0.72 -29.48
N LEU A 266 8.55 0.03 -29.22
CA LEU A 266 7.59 -0.30 -28.15
C LEU A 266 6.98 -1.69 -28.36
N THR A 267 6.57 -2.02 -29.58
CA THR A 267 5.99 -3.33 -29.89
C THR A 267 6.98 -4.46 -29.64
N GLY A 268 8.24 -4.27 -30.04
CA GLY A 268 9.32 -5.20 -29.73
C GLY A 268 9.57 -5.32 -28.23
N TYR A 269 9.69 -4.19 -27.54
CA TYR A 269 9.93 -4.09 -26.10
C TYR A 269 8.87 -4.82 -25.27
N LEU A 270 7.58 -4.63 -25.61
CA LEU A 270 6.46 -5.33 -24.96
C LEU A 270 6.48 -6.85 -25.19
N GLY A 271 7.03 -7.31 -26.31
CA GLY A 271 7.12 -8.72 -26.69
C GLY A 271 8.43 -9.40 -26.30
N SER A 272 9.46 -8.64 -25.89
CA SER A 272 10.77 -9.17 -25.52
C SER A 272 11.06 -9.04 -24.03
N GLU A 273 10.56 -8.01 -23.36
CA GLU A 273 10.89 -7.72 -21.96
C GLU A 273 9.73 -8.02 -21.02
N ARG A 274 10.01 -8.80 -19.97
CA ARG A 274 9.00 -9.20 -18.97
C ARG A 274 8.47 -8.01 -18.18
N LEU A 275 9.34 -7.05 -17.87
CA LEU A 275 8.96 -5.80 -17.20
C LEU A 275 7.95 -5.00 -18.04
N ALA A 276 8.23 -4.85 -19.33
CA ALA A 276 7.35 -4.14 -20.26
C ALA A 276 5.99 -4.84 -20.40
N TYR A 277 6.02 -6.18 -20.49
CA TYR A 277 4.82 -7.00 -20.51
C TYR A 277 4.00 -6.86 -19.22
N ALA A 278 4.64 -6.76 -18.05
CA ALA A 278 3.97 -6.52 -16.78
C ALA A 278 3.22 -5.17 -16.74
N PHE A 279 3.78 -4.12 -17.36
CA PHE A 279 3.12 -2.82 -17.45
C PHE A 279 1.82 -2.86 -18.26
N ILE A 280 1.71 -3.72 -19.28
CA ILE A 280 0.43 -3.93 -19.99
C ILE A 280 -0.64 -4.42 -19.00
N TRP A 281 -0.27 -5.41 -18.18
CA TRP A 281 -1.17 -5.94 -17.17
C TRP A 281 -1.52 -4.91 -16.10
N ASP A 282 -0.57 -4.07 -15.68
CA ASP A 282 -0.86 -2.96 -14.76
C ASP A 282 -1.92 -2.02 -15.37
N ILE A 283 -1.75 -1.60 -16.63
CA ILE A 283 -2.72 -0.73 -17.33
C ILE A 283 -4.10 -1.41 -17.43
N CYS A 284 -4.15 -2.69 -17.79
CA CYS A 284 -5.40 -3.45 -17.85
C CYS A 284 -6.09 -3.53 -16.48
N LEU A 285 -5.35 -3.90 -15.44
CA LEU A 285 -5.86 -4.03 -14.08
C LEU A 285 -6.33 -2.67 -13.54
N TYR A 286 -5.60 -1.59 -13.81
CA TYR A 286 -6.03 -0.24 -13.43
C TYR A 286 -7.30 0.17 -14.14
N THR A 287 -7.42 -0.12 -15.42
CA THR A 287 -8.62 0.21 -16.20
C THR A 287 -9.85 -0.52 -15.67
N VAL A 288 -9.69 -1.72 -15.10
CA VAL A 288 -10.78 -2.50 -14.49
C VAL A 288 -11.05 -2.09 -13.05
N PHE A 289 -10.02 -1.96 -12.22
CA PHE A 289 -10.16 -1.72 -10.79
C PHE A 289 -10.41 -0.27 -10.44
N GLN A 290 -9.95 0.69 -11.24
CA GLN A 290 -10.25 2.11 -11.06
C GLN A 290 -11.77 2.38 -10.99
N PRO A 291 -12.59 2.02 -12.00
CA PRO A 291 -14.02 2.30 -11.96
C PRO A 291 -14.74 1.53 -10.84
N TRP A 292 -14.26 0.32 -10.51
CA TRP A 292 -14.80 -0.47 -9.41
C TRP A 292 -14.56 0.22 -8.05
N LEU A 293 -13.31 0.57 -7.75
CA LEU A 293 -12.92 1.26 -6.51
C LEU A 293 -13.61 2.62 -6.37
N ILE A 294 -13.60 3.44 -7.42
CA ILE A 294 -14.27 4.75 -7.38
C ILE A 294 -15.78 4.56 -7.19
N GLY A 295 -16.38 3.57 -7.86
CA GLY A 295 -17.81 3.28 -7.79
C GLY A 295 -18.31 2.94 -6.39
N GLU A 296 -17.56 2.13 -5.65
CA GLU A 296 -17.92 1.79 -4.26
C GLU A 296 -17.67 2.94 -3.27
N ASN A 297 -16.84 3.92 -3.66
CA ASN A 297 -16.43 5.05 -2.82
C ASN A 297 -17.03 6.40 -3.25
N LEU A 298 -18.09 6.40 -4.08
CA LEU A 298 -18.76 7.63 -4.53
C LEU A 298 -19.35 8.47 -3.38
N GLN A 299 -19.55 7.87 -2.20
CA GLN A 299 -20.00 8.58 -0.99
C GLN A 299 -18.97 9.60 -0.49
N ASN A 300 -17.68 9.36 -0.73
CA ASN A 300 -16.59 10.26 -0.36
C ASN A 300 -16.48 11.46 -1.32
N VAL A 301 -17.30 11.52 -2.37
CA VAL A 301 -17.27 12.60 -3.35
C VAL A 301 -18.31 13.66 -2.97
N LYS A 302 -17.98 14.94 -3.19
CA LYS A 302 -18.92 16.05 -3.03
C LYS A 302 -20.25 15.75 -3.73
N LYS A 303 -21.37 15.84 -3.00
CA LYS A 303 -22.73 15.49 -3.48
C LYS A 303 -23.09 16.11 -4.83
N SER A 304 -22.65 17.34 -5.10
CA SER A 304 -22.91 18.05 -6.37
C SER A 304 -22.11 17.54 -7.57
N LYS A 305 -21.12 16.67 -7.37
CA LYS A 305 -20.18 16.17 -8.39
C LYS A 305 -20.18 14.65 -8.53
N VAL A 306 -20.98 13.93 -7.73
CA VAL A 306 -21.09 12.46 -7.75
C VAL A 306 -21.42 11.93 -9.14
N GLU A 307 -22.37 12.56 -9.84
CA GLU A 307 -22.78 12.14 -11.18
C GLU A 307 -21.62 12.24 -12.18
N ILE A 308 -20.89 13.36 -12.17
CA ILE A 308 -19.73 13.58 -13.03
C ILE A 308 -18.64 12.54 -12.76
N VAL A 309 -18.32 12.28 -11.48
CA VAL A 309 -17.31 11.28 -11.11
C VAL A 309 -17.77 9.86 -11.48
N SER A 310 -19.06 9.56 -11.36
CA SER A 310 -19.63 8.26 -11.75
C SER A 310 -19.49 7.98 -13.25
N TYR A 311 -19.62 8.99 -14.10
CA TYR A 311 -19.34 8.85 -15.54
C TYR A 311 -17.84 8.80 -15.84
N LEU A 312 -17.04 9.67 -15.22
CA LEU A 312 -15.61 9.77 -15.48
C LEU A 312 -14.79 8.59 -14.93
N ARG A 313 -15.31 7.82 -13.95
CA ARG A 313 -14.57 6.71 -13.34
C ARG A 313 -14.06 5.66 -14.33
N PHE A 314 -14.72 5.52 -15.48
CA PHE A 314 -14.35 4.58 -16.55
C PHE A 314 -13.25 5.11 -17.48
N VAL A 315 -12.91 6.40 -17.40
CA VAL A 315 -11.85 7.00 -18.23
C VAL A 315 -10.51 6.81 -17.52
N PRO A 316 -9.55 6.06 -18.08
CA PRO A 316 -8.21 5.87 -17.54
C PRO A 316 -7.57 7.18 -17.07
N VAL A 317 -6.99 7.20 -15.86
CA VAL A 317 -6.31 8.35 -15.25
C VAL A 317 -7.24 9.54 -14.92
N LEU A 318 -8.10 9.98 -15.84
CA LEU A 318 -9.01 11.10 -15.66
C LEU A 318 -10.11 10.82 -14.64
N GLY A 319 -10.58 9.57 -14.55
CA GLY A 319 -11.52 9.15 -13.51
C GLY A 319 -10.95 9.31 -12.11
N LEU A 320 -9.68 8.92 -11.91
CA LEU A 320 -8.98 9.16 -10.65
C LEU A 320 -8.79 10.65 -10.38
N LEU A 321 -8.37 11.43 -11.38
CA LEU A 321 -8.25 12.88 -11.21
C LEU A 321 -9.57 13.49 -10.71
N ALA A 322 -10.69 13.15 -11.35
CA ALA A 322 -11.99 13.65 -10.96
C ALA A 322 -12.35 13.24 -9.52
N TYR A 323 -12.12 11.98 -9.14
CA TYR A 323 -12.33 11.51 -7.77
C TYR A 323 -11.47 12.30 -6.77
N LEU A 324 -10.18 12.49 -7.05
CA LEU A 324 -9.22 13.16 -6.17
C LEU A 324 -9.45 14.68 -6.05
N LEU A 325 -9.96 15.33 -7.08
CA LEU A 325 -10.32 16.76 -7.06
C LEU A 325 -11.61 17.03 -6.27
N PHE A 326 -12.53 16.07 -6.27
CA PHE A 326 -13.84 16.22 -5.62
C PHE A 326 -13.99 15.38 -4.35
N LEU A 327 -12.89 14.85 -3.83
CA LEU A 327 -12.84 14.15 -2.57
C LEU A 327 -13.30 15.09 -1.43
N ASN A 328 -14.22 14.60 -0.61
CA ASN A 328 -14.73 15.24 0.59
C ASN A 328 -14.28 14.40 1.79
N LEU A 329 -13.49 14.99 2.68
CA LEU A 329 -13.06 14.33 3.91
C LEU A 329 -13.84 14.79 5.14
N ASP A 330 -14.74 15.77 4.96
CA ASP A 330 -15.39 16.52 6.04
C ASP A 330 -16.52 15.76 6.77
N ASP A 331 -16.76 14.49 6.42
CA ASP A 331 -17.77 13.63 7.06
C ASP A 331 -17.18 12.69 8.14
N GLU A 332 -15.90 12.85 8.53
CA GLU A 332 -15.22 12.03 9.56
C GLU A 332 -15.06 12.68 10.94
N ASP A 333 -15.61 13.88 11.18
CA ASP A 333 -15.54 14.59 12.48
C ASP A 333 -16.75 14.34 13.40
#